data_AF-A0A645H2Z3-F1
#
_entry.id   AF-A0A645H2Z3-F1
#
_cell.length_a   1.000
_cell.length_b   1.000
_cell.length_c   1.000
_cell.angle_alpha   90.00
_cell.angle_beta   90.00
_cell.angle_gamma   90.00
#
_symmetry.space_group_name_H-M   'P 1'
#
loop_
_entity.id
_entity.type
_entity.pdbx_description
1 polymer ?
#
loop_
_entity_poly.entity_id
_entity_poly.type
_entity_poly.pdbx_seq_one_letter_code
_entity_poly.pdbx_strand_id
1 'polypeptide(L)'
;MAQTESKSLVRAEFFQIYGSLLFVGVFFVALFLVTTVLIIYYKQITEGFDDSERFRIMQQVGLSHKEVKQTILQQILMVFFLPLLVAFVHISVAYPVLLKMLTVFGMTNRNLFLLCVMTSCTVFALFYGVIYRATAGAYYGIVQNKRVP
;
A
#
# COMPACT_ATOMS: atom_id res chain seq x y z
N MET A 1 9.04 38.36 32.59
CA MET A 1 7.74 37.68 32.76
C MET A 1 6.96 37.66 31.44
N ALA A 2 6.70 38.81 30.79
CA ALA A 2 6.02 38.87 29.48
C ALA A 2 6.66 38.01 28.34
N GLN A 3 7.99 37.96 28.26
CA GLN A 3 8.68 37.14 27.25
C GLN A 3 8.60 35.62 27.52
N THR A 4 8.43 35.22 28.78
CA THR A 4 8.24 33.81 29.16
C THR A 4 6.83 33.35 28.82
N GLU A 5 5.85 34.22 29.06
CA GLU A 5 4.43 33.99 28.72
C GLU A 5 4.20 33.89 27.21
N SER A 6 4.83 34.78 26.42
CA SER A 6 4.81 34.72 24.96
C SER A 6 5.42 33.41 24.42
N LYS A 7 6.54 32.94 24.98
CA LYS A 7 7.15 31.66 24.57
C LYS A 7 6.28 30.46 24.95
N SER A 8 5.59 30.49 26.09
CA SER A 8 4.67 29.41 26.49
C SER A 8 3.43 29.35 25.60
N LEU A 9 2.87 30.50 25.21
CA LEU A 9 1.72 30.57 24.30
C LEU A 9 2.07 30.04 22.90
N VAL A 10 3.20 30.48 22.33
CA VAL A 10 3.68 29.99 21.02
C VAL A 10 3.94 28.49 21.06
N ARG A 11 4.52 27.97 22.15
CA ARG A 11 4.72 26.53 22.33
C ARG A 11 3.38 25.78 22.40
N ALA A 12 2.41 26.29 23.14
CA ALA A 12 1.10 25.67 23.28
C ALA A 12 0.36 25.62 21.92
N GLU A 13 0.36 26.72 21.17
CA GLU A 13 -0.23 26.76 19.82
C GLU A 13 0.47 25.81 18.86
N PHE A 14 1.80 25.74 18.89
CA PHE A 14 2.58 24.80 18.10
C PHE A 14 2.17 23.34 18.41
N PHE A 15 2.14 22.95 19.69
CA PHE A 15 1.74 21.60 20.06
C PHE A 15 0.30 21.28 19.70
N GLN A 16 -0.63 22.25 19.80
CA GLN A 16 -2.03 22.00 19.44
C GLN A 16 -2.20 21.74 17.94
N ILE A 17 -1.65 22.60 17.08
CA ILE A 17 -1.84 22.47 15.62
C ILE A 17 -1.05 21.28 15.08
N TYR A 18 0.25 21.18 15.38
CA TYR A 18 1.08 20.10 14.84
C TYR A 18 0.77 18.76 15.51
N GLY A 19 0.44 18.74 16.81
CA GLY A 19 0.08 17.51 17.52
C GLY A 19 -1.24 16.90 17.01
N SER A 20 -2.26 17.73 16.78
CA SER A 20 -3.53 17.25 16.20
C SER A 20 -3.34 16.76 14.77
N LEU A 21 -2.60 17.49 13.93
CA LEU A 21 -2.32 17.10 12.55
C LEU A 21 -1.53 15.78 12.48
N LEU A 22 -0.51 15.61 13.34
CA LEU A 22 0.26 14.37 13.43
C LEU A 22 -0.59 13.20 13.92
N PHE A 23 -1.44 13.41 14.93
CA PHE A 23 -2.35 12.38 15.43
C PHE A 23 -3.28 11.90 14.31
N VAL A 24 -3.94 12.82 13.62
CA VAL A 24 -4.84 12.51 12.49
C VAL A 24 -4.05 11.79 11.39
N GLY A 25 -2.89 12.31 10.99
CA GLY A 25 -2.06 11.72 9.95
C GLY A 25 -1.65 10.28 10.25
N VAL A 26 -1.10 10.03 11.45
CA VAL A 26 -0.68 8.68 11.87
C VAL A 26 -1.87 7.74 11.99
N PHE A 27 -2.99 8.21 12.55
CA PHE A 27 -4.21 7.41 12.68
C PHE A 27 -4.74 6.96 11.32
N PHE A 28 -4.87 7.88 10.35
CA PHE A 28 -5.32 7.53 9.00
C PHE A 28 -4.34 6.62 8.28
N VAL A 29 -3.02 6.84 8.43
CA VAL A 29 -2.02 5.93 7.86
C VAL A 29 -2.18 4.52 8.43
N ALA A 30 -2.29 4.38 9.75
CA ALA A 30 -2.50 3.07 10.37
C ALA A 30 -3.78 2.38 9.88
N LEU A 31 -4.88 3.12 9.79
CA LEU A 31 -6.17 2.63 9.30
C LEU A 31 -6.05 2.14 7.85
N PHE A 32 -5.42 2.91 6.98
CA PHE A 32 -5.21 2.53 5.59
C PHE A 32 -4.25 1.34 5.46
N LEU A 33 -3.22 1.22 6.30
CA LEU A 33 -2.33 0.05 6.31
C LEU A 33 -3.08 -1.22 6.69
N VAL A 34 -3.87 -1.20 7.76
CA VAL A 34 -4.70 -2.36 8.16
C VAL A 34 -5.67 -2.72 7.05
N THR A 35 -6.36 -1.73 6.48
CA THR A 35 -7.28 -1.94 5.35
C THR A 35 -6.57 -2.56 4.15
N THR A 36 -5.37 -2.08 3.82
CA THR A 36 -4.55 -2.62 2.71
C THR A 36 -4.20 -4.08 2.96
N VAL A 37 -3.79 -4.44 4.18
CA VAL A 37 -3.48 -5.83 4.54
C VAL A 37 -4.70 -6.72 4.38
N LEU A 38 -5.85 -6.30 4.90
CA LEU A 38 -7.10 -7.06 4.80
C LEU A 38 -7.51 -7.26 3.33
N ILE A 39 -7.48 -6.20 2.53
CA ILE A 39 -7.81 -6.28 1.10
C ILE A 39 -6.89 -7.29 0.40
N ILE A 40 -5.56 -7.17 0.55
CA ILE A 40 -4.60 -8.09 -0.09
C ILE A 40 -4.83 -9.53 0.36
N TYR A 41 -5.01 -9.75 1.66
CA TYR A 41 -5.26 -11.08 2.22
C TYR A 41 -6.51 -11.72 1.62
N TYR A 42 -7.66 -11.03 1.67
CA TYR A 42 -8.90 -11.57 1.12
C TYR A 42 -8.82 -11.79 -0.39
N LYS A 43 -8.20 -10.86 -1.12
CA LYS A 43 -8.00 -11.01 -2.57
C LYS A 43 -7.18 -12.25 -2.90
N GLN A 44 -6.10 -12.51 -2.18
CA GLN A 44 -5.26 -13.68 -2.43
C GLN A 44 -5.97 -15.00 -2.07
N ILE A 45 -6.77 -15.02 -1.01
CA ILE A 45 -7.56 -16.21 -0.67
C ILE A 45 -8.58 -16.50 -1.77
N THR A 46 -9.38 -15.50 -2.17
CA THR A 46 -10.42 -15.68 -3.21
C THR A 46 -9.81 -16.07 -4.55
N GLU A 47 -8.77 -15.37 -5.01
CA GLU A 47 -8.09 -15.73 -6.26
C GLU A 47 -7.43 -17.10 -6.20
N GLY A 48 -6.91 -17.53 -5.04
CA GLY A 48 -6.36 -18.88 -4.88
C GLY A 48 -7.40 -19.98 -5.10
N PHE A 49 -8.64 -19.78 -4.64
CA PHE A 49 -9.74 -20.71 -4.89
C PHE A 49 -10.18 -20.70 -6.35
N ASP A 50 -10.41 -19.51 -6.92
CA ASP A 50 -10.85 -19.36 -8.32
C ASP A 50 -9.82 -19.94 -9.31
N ASP A 51 -8.52 -19.69 -9.07
CA ASP A 51 -7.45 -20.20 -9.91
C ASP A 51 -7.24 -21.71 -9.76
N SER A 52 -7.56 -22.31 -8.61
CA SER A 52 -7.53 -23.77 -8.44
C SER A 52 -8.56 -24.47 -9.33
N GLU A 53 -9.76 -23.91 -9.46
CA GLU A 53 -10.77 -24.43 -10.39
C GLU A 53 -10.33 -24.27 -11.85
N ARG A 54 -9.84 -23.07 -12.21
CA ARG A 54 -9.29 -22.80 -13.54
C ARG A 54 -8.12 -23.71 -13.89
N PHE A 55 -7.26 -24.03 -12.92
CA PHE A 55 -6.15 -24.97 -13.09
C PHE A 55 -6.65 -26.32 -13.61
N ARG A 56 -7.70 -26.87 -12.98
CA ARG A 56 -8.28 -28.17 -13.37
C ARG A 56 -8.86 -28.12 -14.79
N ILE A 57 -9.57 -27.04 -15.13
CA ILE A 57 -10.15 -26.87 -16.47
C ILE A 57 -9.04 -26.83 -17.53
N MET A 58 -7.97 -26.06 -17.30
CA MET A 58 -6.86 -25.98 -18.24
C MET A 58 -6.13 -27.33 -18.42
N GLN A 59 -5.99 -28.14 -17.36
CA GLN A 59 -5.45 -29.50 -17.48
C GLN A 59 -6.34 -30.42 -18.33
N GLN A 60 -7.67 -30.32 -18.19
CA GLN A 60 -8.62 -31.13 -18.97
C GLN A 60 -8.59 -30.80 -20.47
N VAL A 61 -8.21 -29.57 -20.83
CA VAL A 61 -8.06 -29.12 -22.23
C VAL A 61 -6.67 -29.46 -22.78
N GLY A 62 -5.76 -30.02 -21.97
CA GLY A 62 -4.48 -30.57 -22.41
C GLY A 62 -3.25 -29.70 -22.17
N LEU A 63 -3.35 -28.59 -21.41
CA LEU A 63 -2.17 -27.80 -21.04
C LEU A 63 -1.31 -28.57 -20.04
N SER A 64 0.01 -28.46 -20.15
CA SER A 64 0.93 -29.02 -19.16
C SER A 64 0.87 -28.26 -17.83
N HIS A 65 1.19 -28.92 -16.72
CA HIS A 65 1.25 -28.28 -15.39
C HIS A 65 2.14 -27.02 -15.37
N LYS A 66 3.22 -27.00 -16.16
CA LYS A 66 4.15 -25.86 -16.25
C LYS A 66 3.49 -24.65 -16.92
N GLU A 67 2.77 -24.87 -18.03
CA GLU A 67 2.05 -23.82 -18.74
C GLU A 67 0.96 -23.22 -17.85
N VAL A 68 0.16 -24.07 -17.20
CA VAL A 68 -0.91 -23.61 -16.30
C VAL A 68 -0.35 -22.78 -15.14
N LYS A 69 0.72 -23.25 -14.49
CA LYS A 69 1.37 -22.51 -13.41
C LYS A 69 1.91 -21.15 -13.86
N GLN A 70 2.49 -21.09 -15.05
CA GLN A 70 3.03 -19.84 -15.60
C GLN A 70 1.92 -18.84 -15.91
N THR A 71 0.82 -19.28 -16.53
CA THR A 71 -0.35 -18.45 -16.83
C THR A 71 -0.95 -17.84 -15.56
N ILE A 72 -1.17 -18.67 -14.54
CA ILE A 72 -1.72 -18.25 -13.25
C ILE A 72 -0.79 -17.23 -12.58
N LEU A 73 0.53 -17.48 -12.56
CA LEU A 73 1.48 -16.57 -11.93
C LEU A 73 1.53 -15.20 -12.60
N GLN A 74 1.43 -15.14 -13.93
CA GLN A 74 1.37 -13.87 -14.66
C GLN A 74 0.07 -13.10 -14.37
N GLN A 75 -1.08 -13.79 -14.27
CA GLN A 75 -2.36 -13.19 -13.95
C GLN A 75 -2.33 -12.52 -12.56
N ILE A 76 -1.89 -13.25 -11.54
CA ILE A 76 -1.78 -12.73 -10.16
C ILE A 76 -0.84 -11.52 -10.13
N LEU A 77 0.37 -11.65 -10.70
CA LEU A 77 1.34 -10.57 -10.66
C LEU A 77 0.78 -9.28 -11.28
N MET A 78 0.05 -9.38 -12.39
CA MET A 78 -0.59 -8.22 -13.02
C MET A 78 -1.65 -7.60 -12.12
N VAL A 79 -2.56 -8.42 -11.55
CA VAL A 79 -3.68 -7.93 -10.74
C VAL A 79 -3.20 -7.28 -9.43
N PHE A 80 -2.11 -7.76 -8.84
CA PHE A 80 -1.55 -7.18 -7.61
C PHE A 80 -0.57 -6.03 -7.85
N PHE A 81 0.10 -5.96 -8.99
CA PHE A 81 0.99 -4.83 -9.30
C PHE A 81 0.21 -3.57 -9.72
N LEU A 82 -0.94 -3.74 -10.37
CA LEU A 82 -1.76 -2.64 -10.87
C LEU A 82 -2.19 -1.65 -9.76
N PRO A 83 -2.70 -2.07 -8.58
CA PRO A 83 -3.00 -1.15 -7.48
C PRO A 83 -1.81 -0.31 -7.01
N LEU A 84 -0.61 -0.90 -6.95
CA LEU A 84 0.60 -0.17 -6.55
C LEU A 84 0.96 0.91 -7.57
N LEU A 85 0.86 0.60 -8.86
CA LEU A 85 1.07 1.57 -9.93
C LEU A 85 0.05 2.71 -9.84
N VAL A 86 -1.24 2.39 -9.64
CA VAL A 86 -2.29 3.40 -9.49
C VAL A 86 -2.02 4.31 -8.29
N ALA A 87 -1.49 3.79 -7.17
CA ALA A 87 -1.11 4.60 -6.03
C ALA A 87 0.01 5.61 -6.37
N PHE A 88 1.02 5.20 -7.15
CA PHE A 88 2.08 6.11 -7.61
C PHE A 88 1.57 7.17 -8.60
N VAL A 89 0.66 6.80 -9.49
CA VAL A 89 0.00 7.78 -10.37
C VAL A 89 -0.83 8.76 -9.54
N HIS A 90 -1.60 8.26 -8.57
CA HIS A 90 -2.45 9.07 -7.71
C HIS A 90 -1.64 10.13 -6.95
N ILE A 91 -0.53 9.75 -6.29
CA ILE A 91 0.31 10.72 -5.57
C ILE A 91 1.02 11.70 -6.53
N SER A 92 1.41 11.24 -7.73
CA SER A 92 2.02 12.10 -8.74
C SER A 92 1.06 13.20 -9.21
N VAL A 93 -0.21 12.85 -9.42
CA VAL A 93 -1.27 13.80 -9.78
C VAL A 93 -1.63 14.71 -8.61
N ALA A 94 -1.60 14.21 -7.37
CA ALA A 94 -1.89 14.99 -6.17
C ALA A 94 -0.76 15.96 -5.77
N TYR A 95 0.49 15.68 -6.17
CA TYR A 95 1.68 16.42 -5.74
C TYR A 95 1.60 17.95 -5.92
N PRO A 96 1.12 18.52 -7.04
CA PRO A 96 0.97 19.97 -7.19
C PRO A 96 -0.02 20.59 -6.21
N VAL A 97 -1.08 19.86 -5.84
CA VAL A 97 -2.08 20.32 -4.85
C VAL A 97 -1.48 20.26 -3.46
N LEU A 98 -0.74 19.20 -3.13
CA LEU A 98 -0.05 19.06 -1.85
C LEU A 98 0.99 20.17 -1.64
N LEU A 99 1.73 20.55 -2.68
CA LEU A 99 2.65 21.69 -2.63
C LEU A 99 1.92 22.99 -2.25
N LYS A 100 0.76 23.27 -2.87
CA LYS A 100 -0.04 24.47 -2.54
C LYS A 100 -0.53 24.43 -1.11
N MET A 101 -1.02 23.29 -0.64
CA MET A 101 -1.45 23.12 0.76
C MET A 101 -0.31 23.40 1.74
N LEU A 102 0.89 22.90 1.49
CA LEU A 102 2.04 23.10 2.37
C LEU A 102 2.53 24.56 2.44
N THR A 103 2.32 25.35 1.39
CA THR A 103 2.64 26.79 1.46
C THR A 103 1.79 27.54 2.49
N VAL A 104 0.56 27.08 2.76
CA VAL A 104 -0.29 27.64 3.83
C VAL A 104 0.32 27.41 5.22
N PHE A 105 1.05 26.31 5.39
CA PHE A 105 1.77 25.99 6.63
C PHE A 105 3.18 26.62 6.69
N GLY A 106 3.52 27.52 5.78
CA GLY A 106 4.83 28.16 5.70
C GLY A 106 5.95 27.25 5.17
N MET A 107 5.61 26.05 4.70
CA MET A 107 6.58 25.06 4.23
C MET A 107 6.79 25.18 2.72
N THR A 108 7.80 25.97 2.33
CA THR A 108 8.07 26.32 0.91
C THR A 108 9.20 25.50 0.27
N ASN A 109 9.95 24.73 1.06
CA ASN A 109 11.08 23.95 0.56
C ASN A 109 10.60 22.72 -0.23
N ARG A 110 10.52 22.89 -1.55
CA ARG A 110 10.06 21.84 -2.48
C ARG A 110 10.96 20.61 -2.50
N ASN A 111 12.28 20.80 -2.35
CA ASN A 111 13.23 19.69 -2.38
C ASN A 111 13.06 18.78 -1.17
N LEU A 112 12.90 19.37 0.02
CA LEU A 112 12.61 18.61 1.24
C LEU A 112 11.28 17.87 1.10
N PHE A 113 10.23 18.54 0.59
CA PHE A 113 8.93 17.89 0.43
C PHE A 113 8.99 16.73 -0.57
N LEU A 114 9.66 16.91 -1.72
CA LEU A 114 9.86 15.84 -2.69
C LEU A 114 10.59 14.64 -2.08
N LEU A 115 11.64 14.89 -1.30
CA LEU A 115 12.38 13.83 -0.61
C LEU A 115 11.48 13.06 0.38
N CYS A 116 10.62 13.76 1.12
CA CYS A 116 9.65 13.13 2.03
C CYS A 116 8.63 12.26 1.27
N VAL A 117 8.11 12.75 0.13
CA VAL A 117 7.18 11.99 -0.70
C VAL A 117 7.86 10.74 -1.26
N MET A 118 9.06 10.86 -1.83
CA MET A 118 9.81 9.72 -2.36
C MET A 118 10.13 8.67 -1.28
N THR A 119 10.52 9.13 -0.10
CA THR A 119 10.77 8.24 1.06
C THR A 119 9.49 7.52 1.47
N SER A 120 8.37 8.23 1.57
CA SER A 120 7.07 7.65 1.95
C SER A 120 6.58 6.63 0.90
N CYS A 121 6.70 6.95 -0.39
CA CYS A 121 6.39 6.03 -1.49
C CYS A 121 7.24 4.76 -1.42
N THR A 122 8.53 4.89 -1.13
CA THR A 122 9.46 3.76 -1.00
C THR A 122 9.07 2.87 0.18
N VAL A 123 8.82 3.46 1.36
CA VAL A 123 8.38 2.72 2.56
C VAL A 123 7.06 1.99 2.29
N PHE A 124 6.09 2.66 1.67
CA PHE A 124 4.80 2.07 1.33
C PHE A 124 4.95 0.88 0.36
N ALA A 125 5.78 1.03 -0.68
CA ALA A 125 6.01 -0.03 -1.66
C ALA A 125 6.70 -1.25 -1.04
N LEU A 126 7.69 -1.04 -0.16
CA LEU A 126 8.34 -2.11 0.59
C LEU A 126 7.34 -2.82 1.51
N PHE A 127 6.53 -2.06 2.25
CA PHE A 127 5.48 -2.62 3.10
C PHE A 127 4.49 -3.45 2.29
N TYR A 128 3.98 -2.90 1.19
CA TYR A 128 3.08 -3.60 0.26
C TYR A 128 3.69 -4.92 -0.24
N GLY A 129 4.96 -4.89 -0.67
CA GLY A 129 5.68 -6.07 -1.13
C GLY A 129 5.87 -7.13 -0.04
N VAL A 130 6.16 -6.72 1.19
CA VAL A 130 6.26 -7.64 2.34
C VAL A 130 4.92 -8.31 2.62
N ILE A 131 3.83 -7.54 2.66
CA ILE A 131 2.49 -8.09 2.89
C ILE A 131 2.10 -9.05 1.77
N TYR A 132 2.29 -8.66 0.51
CA TYR A 132 2.02 -9.52 -0.64
C TYR A 132 2.75 -10.86 -0.54
N ARG A 133 4.05 -10.85 -0.17
CA ARG A 133 4.85 -12.07 -0.02
C ARG A 133 4.40 -12.91 1.19
N ALA A 134 4.08 -12.27 2.31
CA ALA A 134 3.61 -12.94 3.51
C ALA A 134 2.28 -13.66 3.27
N THR A 135 1.36 -13.01 2.57
CA THR A 135 0.06 -13.61 2.24
C THR A 135 0.16 -14.61 1.08
N ALA A 136 1.15 -14.49 0.18
CA ALA A 136 1.28 -15.36 -1.00
C ALA A 136 1.45 -16.84 -0.63
N GLY A 137 1.96 -17.14 0.57
CA GLY A 137 1.98 -18.51 1.10
C GLY A 137 0.58 -19.14 1.21
N ALA A 138 -0.43 -18.36 1.59
CA ALA A 138 -1.82 -18.82 1.64
C ALA A 138 -2.36 -19.12 0.23
N TYR A 139 -2.05 -18.26 -0.74
CA TYR A 139 -2.38 -18.47 -2.15
C TYR A 139 -1.77 -19.77 -2.68
N TYR A 140 -0.43 -19.93 -2.56
CA TYR A 140 0.25 -21.10 -3.10
C TYR A 140 -0.15 -22.39 -2.38
N GLY A 141 -0.45 -22.31 -1.07
CA GLY A 141 -0.99 -23.44 -0.32
C GLY A 141 -2.33 -23.91 -0.87
N ILE A 142 -3.24 -23.00 -1.26
CA ILE A 142 -4.53 -23.36 -1.85
C ILE A 142 -4.35 -23.99 -3.25
N VAL A 143 -3.49 -23.41 -4.09
CA VAL A 143 -3.28 -23.89 -5.46
C VAL A 143 -2.52 -25.21 -5.51
N GLN A 144 -1.54 -25.44 -4.62
CA GLN A 144 -0.68 -26.64 -4.65
C GLN A 144 -1.21 -27.80 -3.80
N ASN A 145 -2.07 -27.56 -2.80
CA ASN A 145 -2.53 -28.61 -1.87
C ASN A 145 -3.71 -29.46 -2.40
N LYS A 146 -3.82 -29.65 -3.71
CA LYS A 146 -4.52 -30.82 -4.26
C LYS A 146 -3.49 -31.76 -4.87
N ARG A 147 -3.01 -32.69 -4.04
CA ARG A 147 -2.63 -34.03 -4.52
C ARG A 147 -3.87 -34.56 -5.26
N VAL A 148 -3.81 -34.56 -6.58
CA VAL A 148 -4.77 -35.25 -7.42
C VAL A 148 -4.51 -36.75 -7.21
N PRO A 149 -5.44 -37.53 -6.61
CA PRO A 149 -5.41 -38.98 -6.74
C PRO A 149 -5.72 -39.39 -8.19
#